data_AF-A0A9X1IEG1-F1
#
_entry.id   AF-A0A9X1IEG1-F1
#
_cell.length_a   1.000
_cell.length_b   1.000
_cell.length_c   1.000
_cell.angle_alpha   90.00
_cell.angle_beta   90.00
_cell.angle_gamma   90.00
#
_symmetry.space_group_name_H-M   'P 1'
#
loop_
_entity.id
_entity.type
_entity.pdbx_description
1 polymer ?
#
loop_
_entity_poly.entity_id
_entity_poly.type
_entity_poly.pdbx_seq_one_letter_code
_entity_poly.pdbx_strand_id
1 'polypeptide(L)' 'MQRIACTLIGSALTLITALVGLLLSDALAPGRVPPMLAFWGACGSGALLIAGLALLEFGPREAVRRTVG' A
#
# COMPACT_ATOMS: atom_id res chain seq x y z
N MET A 1 9.62 -11.14 -10.22
CA MET A 1 8.33 -10.80 -9.56
C MET A 1 8.52 -10.20 -8.16
N GLN A 2 9.41 -10.73 -7.31
CA GLN A 2 9.62 -10.24 -5.94
C GLN A 2 9.99 -8.74 -5.84
N ARG A 3 10.84 -8.21 -6.74
CA ARG A 3 11.18 -6.79 -6.74
C ARG A 3 9.97 -5.88 -6.96
N ILE A 4 9.07 -6.23 -7.88
CA ILE A 4 7.86 -5.46 -8.21
C ILE A 4 6.92 -5.42 -7.00
N ALA A 5 6.77 -6.56 -6.34
CA ALA A 5 5.92 -6.65 -5.18
C ALA A 5 6.51 -5.89 -3.97
N CYS A 6 7.83 -5.97 -3.75
CA CYS A 6 8.50 -5.13 -2.75
C CYS A 6 8.37 -3.63 -3.05
N THR A 7 8.41 -3.20 -4.32
CA THR A 7 8.19 -1.79 -4.68
C THR A 7 6.74 -1.35 -4.46
N LEU A 8 5.76 -2.22 -4.70
CA LEU A 8 4.35 -1.94 -4.42
C LEU A 8 4.09 -1.81 -2.91
N ILE A 9 4.66 -2.72 -2.12
CA ILE A 9 4.55 -2.66 -0.65
C ILE A 9 5.26 -1.40 -0.12
N GLY A 10 6.47 -1.11 -0.60
CA GLY A 10 7.23 0.08 -0.20
C GLY A 10 6.51 1.38 -0.55
N SER A 11 5.95 1.50 -1.75
CA SER A 11 5.18 2.69 -2.16
C SER A 11 3.89 2.86 -1.37
N ALA A 12 3.18 1.76 -1.09
CA ALA A 12 1.99 1.77 -0.23
C ALA A 12 2.33 2.26 1.20
N LEU A 13 3.40 1.72 1.81
CA LEU A 13 3.86 2.16 3.13
C LEU A 13 4.24 3.64 3.13
N THR A 14 4.95 4.11 2.10
CA THR A 14 5.34 5.52 1.96
C THR A 14 4.12 6.43 1.88
N LEU A 15 3.08 6.04 1.13
CA LEU A 15 1.81 6.77 1.04
C LEU A 15 1.07 6.81 2.37
N ILE A 16 1.02 5.69 3.10
CA ILE A 16 0.42 5.64 4.44
C ILE A 16 1.17 6.60 5.37
N THR A 17 2.50 6.59 5.37
CA THR A 17 3.30 7.51 6.19
C THR A 17 3.04 8.97 5.84
N ALA A 18 2.92 9.31 4.55
CA ALA A 18 2.58 10.66 4.11
C ALA A 18 1.17 11.08 4.58
N LEU A 19 0.19 10.18 4.52
CA LEU A 19 -1.16 10.44 5.02
C LEU A 19 -1.16 10.63 6.54
N VAL A 20 -0.45 9.80 7.29
CA VAL A 20 -0.28 9.98 8.74
C VAL A 20 0.37 11.34 9.04
N GLY A 21 1.40 11.73 8.28
CA GLY A 21 2.02 13.05 8.40
C GLY A 21 1.05 14.20 8.13
N LEU A 22 0.16 14.06 7.14
CA LEU A 22 -0.92 15.01 6.85
C LEU A 22 -1.95 15.06 7.99
N LEU A 23 -2.38 13.92 8.54
CA LEU A 23 -3.29 13.88 9.68
C LEU A 23 -2.68 14.52 10.93
N LEU A 24 -1.40 14.25 11.19
CA LEU A 24 -0.67 14.90 12.28
C LEU A 24 -0.55 16.41 12.03
N SER A 25 -0.31 16.84 10.79
CA SER A 25 -0.28 18.27 10.43
C SER A 25 -1.64 18.94 10.58
N ASP A 26 -2.73 18.25 10.27
CA ASP A 26 -4.10 18.75 10.47
C ASP A 26 -4.43 18.84 11.98
N ALA A 27 -3.91 17.92 12.80
CA ALA A 27 -4.02 18.04 14.26
C ALA A 27 -3.28 19.27 14.83
N LEU A 28 -2.20 19.73 14.18
CA LEU A 28 -1.48 20.97 14.54
C LEU A 28 -2.12 22.24 13.95
N ALA A 29 -2.86 22.14 12.84
CA ALA A 29 -3.54 23.25 12.18
C ALA A 29 -4.92 22.80 11.65
N PRO A 30 -5.95 22.82 12.50
CA PRO A 30 -7.24 22.18 12.20
C PRO A 30 -7.97 22.84 11.03
N GLY A 31 -8.54 22.00 10.15
CA GLY A 31 -9.45 22.42 9.07
C GLY A 31 -8.80 22.55 7.69
N ARG A 32 -7.58 22.05 7.50
CA ARG A 32 -6.85 22.20 6.22
C ARG A 32 -7.06 21.01 5.29
N VAL A 33 -7.30 19.82 5.82
CA VAL A 33 -7.44 18.59 5.03
C VAL A 33 -8.90 18.10 5.05
N PRO A 34 -9.60 18.05 3.92
CA PRO A 34 -10.95 17.51 3.88
C PRO A 34 -10.93 15.98 4.16
N PRO A 35 -11.81 15.48 5.07
CA PRO A 35 -11.76 14.09 5.55
C PRO A 35 -11.98 13.05 4.43
N MET A 36 -12.72 13.41 3.37
CA MET A 36 -12.91 12.53 2.21
C MET A 36 -11.60 12.23 1.47
N LEU A 37 -10.66 13.18 1.40
CA LEU A 37 -9.36 12.99 0.73
C LEU A 37 -8.46 12.04 1.53
N ALA A 38 -8.44 12.20 2.86
CA ALA A 38 -7.73 11.28 3.75
C ALA A 38 -8.29 9.85 3.66
N PHE A 39 -9.61 9.70 3.59
CA PHE A 39 -10.28 8.41 3.43
C PHE A 39 -9.90 7.73 2.11
N TRP A 40 -9.99 8.46 0.98
CA TRP A 40 -9.60 7.92 -0.33
C TRP A 40 -8.12 7.54 -0.39
N GLY A 41 -7.24 8.36 0.18
CA GLY A 41 -5.82 8.04 0.29
C GLY A 41 -5.57 6.77 1.11
N ALA A 42 -6.24 6.63 2.26
CA ALA A 42 -6.11 5.46 3.11
C ALA A 42 -6.61 4.19 2.40
N CYS A 43 -7.80 4.23 1.79
CA CYS A 43 -8.33 3.11 1.02
C CYS A 43 -7.43 2.73 -0.17
N GLY A 44 -6.95 3.71 -0.93
CA GLY A 44 -6.06 3.47 -2.06
C GLY A 44 -4.72 2.86 -1.64
N SER A 45 -4.12 3.35 -0.57
CA SER A 45 -2.86 2.82 -0.05
C SER A 45 -2.99 1.39 0.51
N GLY A 46 -4.11 1.08 1.17
CA GLY A 46 -4.43 -0.27 1.62
C GLY A 46 -4.60 -1.25 0.45
N ALA A 47 -5.34 -0.86 -0.59
CA ALA A 47 -5.51 -1.67 -1.80
C ALA A 47 -4.16 -1.95 -2.50
N LEU A 48 -3.28 -0.94 -2.56
CA LEU A 48 -1.94 -1.08 -3.15
C LEU A 48 -1.06 -2.07 -2.36
N LEU A 49 -1.17 -2.05 -1.03
CA LEU A 49 -0.49 -2.99 -0.13
C LEU A 49 -0.98 -4.43 -0.35
N ILE A 50 -2.30 -4.62 -0.41
CA ILE A 50 -2.94 -5.92 -0.65
C ILE A 50 -2.52 -6.47 -2.02
N ALA A 51 -2.52 -5.63 -3.07
CA ALA A 51 -2.07 -6.02 -4.40
C ALA A 51 -0.60 -6.47 -4.41
N GLY A 52 0.28 -5.75 -3.71
CA GLY A 52 1.69 -6.13 -3.54
C GLY A 52 1.86 -7.47 -2.82
N LEU A 53 1.10 -7.70 -1.75
CA LEU A 53 1.12 -8.98 -1.01
C LEU A 53 0.58 -10.14 -1.86
N ALA A 54 -0.52 -9.93 -2.57
CA ALA A 54 -1.08 -10.95 -3.47
C ALA A 54 -0.05 -11.38 -4.52
N LEU A 55 0.68 -10.45 -5.13
CA LEU A 55 1.75 -10.75 -6.08
C LEU A 55 2.90 -11.57 -5.47
N LEU A 56 3.22 -11.37 -4.18
CA LEU A 56 4.20 -12.20 -3.46
C LEU A 56 3.67 -13.58 -3.12
N GLU A 57 2.36 -13.74 -2.91
CA GLU A 57 1.76 -15.03 -2.57
C GLU A 57 1.56 -15.92 -3.81
N PHE A 58 1.18 -15.32 -4.95
CA PHE A 58 0.97 -16.07 -6.20
C PHE A 58 2.29 -16.45 -6.89
N GLY A 59 3.34 -15.63 -6.77
CA GLY A 59 4.66 -15.92 -7.36
C GLY A 59 5.32 -17.27 -6.96
N PRO A 60 5.40 -17.64 -5.67
CA PRO A 60 5.93 -18.92 -5.23
C PRO A 60 5.01 -20.09 -5.57
N ARG A 61 3.70 -19.89 -5.64
CA ARG A 61 2.73 -20.93 -6.03
C ARG A 61 2.85 -21.30 -7.51
N GLU A 62 3.10 -20.34 -8.39
CA GLU A 62 3.41 -20.61 -9.81
C GLU A 62 4.76 -21.30 -10.00
N ALA A 63 5.77 -20.95 -9.20
CA ALA A 63 7.09 -21.60 -9.26
C ALA A 63 7.01 -23.09 -8.85
N VAL A 64 6.29 -23.41 -7.77
CA VAL A 64 6.04 -24.81 -7.34
C VAL A 64 5.18 -25.57 -8.35
N ARG A 65 4.16 -24.93 -8.94
CA ARG A 65 3.32 -25.58 -9.97
C ARG A 65 4.09 -25.94 -11.24
N ARG A 66 5.15 -25.20 -11.58
CA ARG A 66 6.03 -25.51 -12.72
C ARG A 66 7.07 -26.60 -12.43
N THR A 67 7.41 -26.85 -11.18
CA THR A 67 8.37 -27.92 -10.82
C THR A 67 7.69 -29.27 -10.57
N VAL A 68 6.37 -29.30 -10.36
CA VAL A 68 5.59 -30.52 -10.07
C VAL A 68 4.71 -30.95 -11.26
N GLY A 69 4.69 -30.18 -12.35
CA GLY A 69 4.02 -30.53 -13.61
C GLY A 69 5.01 -30.89 -14.70
#